data_AF-A0AAU7D5Z4-F1
#
_entry.id   AF-A0AAU7D5Z4-F1
#
_cell.length_a   1.000
_cell.length_b   1.000
_cell.length_c   1.000
_cell.angle_alpha   90.00
_cell.angle_beta   90.00
_cell.angle_gamma   90.00
#
_symmetry.space_group_name_H-M   'P 1'
#
loop_
_entity.id
_entity.type
_entity.pdbx_description
1 polymer ?
#
loop_
_entity_poly.entity_id
_entity_poly.type
_entity_poly.pdbx_seq_one_letter_code
_entity_poly.pdbx_strand_id
1 'polypeptide(L)'
;MNELTPQQKYSQGLRNLAAWYDEHPDAPCESKLLVSHWFQAKPEEIRAIGSGDKDYSVRDLFYYRVEGDGFKIAFYTSRETVCERKLVGYKEIPARVLPATEEMVIPAKQEPIYEYDCKPLLSQEVA
;
A
#
# COMPACT_ATOMS: atom_id res chain seq x y z
N MET A 1 29.33 -16.66 -18.43
CA MET A 1 28.66 -15.35 -18.25
C MET A 1 27.57 -15.56 -17.22
N ASN A 2 27.56 -14.80 -16.12
CA ASN A 2 26.48 -14.90 -15.14
C ASN A 2 25.24 -14.21 -15.69
N GLU A 3 24.11 -14.91 -15.66
CA GLU A 3 22.84 -14.34 -16.06
C GLU A 3 22.40 -13.27 -15.05
N LEU A 4 21.90 -12.13 -15.55
CA LEU A 4 21.37 -11.07 -14.70
C LEU A 4 20.09 -11.56 -14.00
N THR A 5 19.97 -11.21 -12.73
CA THR A 5 18.72 -11.37 -11.97
C THR A 5 17.60 -10.49 -12.56
N PRO A 6 16.33 -10.80 -12.29
CA PRO A 6 15.21 -9.95 -12.70
C PRO A 6 15.37 -8.48 -12.29
N GLN A 7 15.84 -8.22 -11.07
CA GLN A 7 16.09 -6.87 -10.54
C GLN A 7 17.18 -6.15 -11.34
N GLN A 8 18.25 -6.86 -11.70
CA GLN A 8 19.32 -6.30 -12.52
C GLN A 8 18.86 -6.02 -13.95
N LYS A 9 18.06 -6.92 -14.56
CA LYS A 9 17.46 -6.71 -15.89
C LYS A 9 16.55 -5.46 -15.89
N TYR A 10 15.72 -5.32 -14.86
CA TYR A 10 14.83 -4.17 -14.69
C TYR A 10 15.61 -2.86 -14.49
N SER A 11 16.58 -2.83 -13.58
CA SER A 11 17.43 -1.65 -13.37
C SER A 11 18.20 -1.25 -14.63
N GLN A 12 18.71 -2.23 -15.38
CA GLN A 12 19.38 -1.96 -16.65
C GLN A 12 18.42 -1.36 -17.70
N GLY A 13 17.18 -1.86 -17.77
CA GLY A 13 16.15 -1.29 -18.64
C GLY A 13 15.86 0.18 -18.34
N LEU A 14 15.73 0.54 -17.05
CA LEU A 14 15.53 1.94 -16.63
C LEU A 14 16.72 2.83 -17.01
N ARG A 15 17.95 2.35 -16.85
CA ARG A 15 19.16 3.09 -17.25
C ARG A 15 19.21 3.32 -18.76
N ASN A 16 18.87 2.30 -19.54
CA ASN A 16 18.85 2.41 -20.99
C ASN A 16 17.77 3.40 -21.46
N LEU A 17 16.61 3.40 -20.80
CA LEU A 17 15.54 4.36 -21.08
C LEU A 17 15.98 5.80 -20.77
N ALA A 18 16.63 6.02 -19.63
CA ALA A 18 17.17 7.32 -19.26
C ALA A 18 18.19 7.81 -20.30
N ALA A 19 19.16 6.97 -20.68
CA ALA A 19 20.15 7.30 -21.70
C ALA A 19 19.51 7.65 -23.05
N TRP A 20 18.46 6.93 -23.46
CA TRP A 20 17.74 7.25 -24.69
C TRP A 20 17.08 8.64 -24.65
N TYR A 21 16.46 9.02 -23.53
CA TYR A 21 15.89 10.36 -23.36
C TYR A 21 16.96 11.46 -23.32
N ASP A 22 18.10 11.20 -22.69
CA ASP A 22 19.25 12.12 -22.70
C ASP A 22 19.74 12.39 -24.15
N GLU A 23 19.70 11.37 -25.01
CA GLU A 23 20.07 11.47 -26.43
C GLU A 23 18.97 12.09 -27.31
N HIS A 24 17.73 12.13 -26.84
CA HIS A 24 16.56 12.57 -27.62
C HIS A 24 15.74 13.62 -26.83
N PRO A 25 16.28 14.83 -26.60
CA PRO A 25 15.66 15.84 -25.73
C PRO A 25 14.30 16.36 -26.25
N ASP A 26 14.05 16.26 -27.55
CA ASP A 26 12.79 16.65 -28.18
C ASP A 26 11.73 15.54 -28.15
N ALA A 27 12.08 14.35 -27.67
CA ALA A 27 11.12 13.25 -27.55
C ALA A 27 10.02 13.63 -26.54
N PRO A 28 8.73 13.37 -26.85
CA PRO A 28 7.65 13.59 -25.89
C PRO A 28 7.90 12.81 -24.60
N CYS A 29 7.96 13.53 -23.48
CA CYS A 29 7.97 12.94 -22.14
C CYS A 29 6.64 13.26 -21.47
N GLU A 30 5.71 12.30 -21.48
CA GLU A 30 4.37 12.50 -20.89
C GLU A 30 4.40 12.55 -19.34
N SER A 31 5.47 12.05 -18.71
CA SER A 31 5.54 12.03 -17.25
C SER A 31 6.02 13.38 -16.71
N LYS A 32 5.09 14.19 -16.22
CA LYS A 32 5.41 15.28 -15.30
C LYS A 32 5.95 14.67 -13.99
N LEU A 33 7.27 14.44 -13.96
CA LEU A 33 8.13 14.34 -12.78
C LEU A 33 7.95 13.16 -11.80
N LEU A 34 7.10 12.18 -12.05
CA LEU A 34 6.92 11.09 -11.08
C LEU A 34 6.78 9.71 -11.70
N VAL A 35 7.87 8.95 -11.70
CA VAL A 35 7.80 7.51 -11.94
C VAL A 35 7.20 6.86 -10.69
N SER A 36 5.95 6.39 -10.78
CA SER A 36 5.25 5.73 -9.69
C SER A 36 5.13 4.23 -9.95
N HIS A 37 5.70 3.40 -9.07
CA HIS A 37 5.55 1.96 -9.13
C HIS A 37 4.86 1.40 -7.91
N TRP A 38 4.04 0.36 -8.13
CA TRP A 38 3.24 -0.29 -7.11
C TRP A 38 3.55 -1.78 -7.16
N PHE A 39 4.06 -2.32 -6.06
CA PHE A 39 4.45 -3.73 -5.98
C PHE A 39 3.75 -4.39 -4.81
N GLN A 40 3.15 -5.56 -5.04
CA GLN A 40 2.78 -6.40 -3.92
C GLN A 40 4.05 -6.99 -3.31
N ALA A 41 4.24 -6.84 -2.00
CA ALA A 41 5.42 -7.34 -1.30
C ALA A 41 5.04 -8.04 0.00
N LYS A 42 5.81 -9.07 0.36
CA LYS A 42 5.70 -9.73 1.66
C LYS A 42 6.37 -8.88 2.75
N PRO A 43 5.95 -8.99 4.02
CA PRO A 43 6.55 -8.21 5.11
C PRO A 43 8.07 -8.34 5.23
N GLU A 44 8.63 -9.52 4.95
CA GLU A 44 10.08 -9.76 4.94
C GLU A 44 10.82 -9.05 3.80
N GLU A 45 10.17 -8.87 2.65
CA GLU A 45 10.74 -8.13 1.52
C GLU A 45 10.75 -6.64 1.83
N ILE A 46 9.70 -6.13 2.50
CA ILE A 46 9.62 -4.73 2.95
C ILE A 46 10.76 -4.39 3.91
N ARG A 47 11.12 -5.32 4.81
CA ARG A 47 12.27 -5.14 5.71
C ARG A 47 13.61 -4.95 4.98
N ALA A 48 13.77 -5.55 3.80
CA ALA A 48 15.02 -5.47 3.03
C ALA A 48 15.19 -4.12 2.29
N ILE A 49 14.12 -3.32 2.18
CA ILE A 49 14.10 -2.07 1.41
C ILE A 49 14.82 -0.93 2.15
N GLY A 50 14.90 -0.98 3.48
CA GLY A 50 15.46 0.08 4.30
C GLY A 50 14.40 1.11 4.69
N SER A 51 14.77 2.40 4.76
CA SER A 51 13.92 3.50 5.26
C SER A 51 12.80 3.91 4.29
N GLY A 52 11.65 4.31 4.83
CA GLY A 52 10.45 4.68 4.07
C GLY A 52 9.24 4.95 4.96
N ASP A 53 8.16 5.43 4.36
CA ASP A 53 6.95 5.84 5.05
C ASP A 53 5.88 4.75 5.07
N LYS A 54 5.17 4.64 6.19
CA LYS A 54 4.05 3.72 6.37
C LYS A 54 2.74 4.44 6.15
N ASP A 55 1.86 3.89 5.32
CA ASP A 55 0.51 4.42 5.11
C ASP A 55 -0.55 3.32 5.31
N TYR A 56 -1.50 3.61 6.21
CA TYR A 56 -2.63 2.77 6.61
C TYR A 56 -4.00 3.41 6.30
N SER A 57 -4.02 4.46 5.47
CA SER A 57 -5.22 5.23 5.13
C SER A 57 -6.22 4.45 4.29
N VAL A 58 -5.76 3.44 3.55
CA VAL A 58 -6.62 2.53 2.79
C VAL A 58 -7.02 1.37 3.69
N ARG A 59 -8.34 1.18 3.87
CA ARG A 59 -8.94 0.31 4.90
C ARG A 59 -8.22 -1.03 5.10
N ASP A 60 -8.05 -1.79 4.03
CA ASP A 60 -7.57 -3.18 4.07
C ASP A 60 -6.14 -3.33 3.56
N LEU A 61 -5.48 -2.23 3.21
CA LEU A 61 -4.13 -2.23 2.65
C LEU A 61 -3.15 -1.49 3.55
N PHE A 62 -1.95 -2.04 3.62
CA PHE A 62 -0.78 -1.36 4.13
C PHE A 62 0.12 -1.01 2.96
N TYR A 63 0.61 0.23 2.95
CA TYR A 63 1.61 0.70 2.01
C TYR A 63 2.91 1.06 2.74
N TYR A 64 4.02 0.63 2.16
CA TYR A 64 5.35 1.09 2.48
C TYR A 64 5.88 1.90 1.29
N ARG A 65 6.14 3.18 1.50
CA ARG A 65 6.50 4.12 0.45
C ARG A 65 7.97 4.52 0.55
N VAL A 66 8.65 4.47 -0.58
CA VAL A 66 9.99 5.01 -0.76
C VAL A 66 9.89 6.10 -1.81
N GLU A 67 10.37 7.28 -1.47
CA GLU A 67 10.40 8.43 -2.36
C GLU A 67 11.84 8.90 -2.54
N GLY A 68 12.17 9.32 -3.75
CA GLY A 68 13.43 9.96 -4.08
C GLY A 68 13.22 10.99 -5.17
N ASP A 69 14.31 11.61 -5.63
CA ASP A 69 14.20 12.64 -6.65
C ASP A 69 13.69 12.03 -7.98
N GLY A 70 12.48 12.43 -8.38
CA GLY A 70 11.82 11.96 -9.60
C GLY A 70 11.12 10.60 -9.53
N PHE A 71 11.06 9.92 -8.37
CA PHE A 71 10.37 8.62 -8.26
C PHE A 71 9.64 8.40 -6.94
N LYS A 72 8.57 7.59 -7.01
CA LYS A 72 7.87 7.00 -5.87
C LYS A 72 7.68 5.52 -6.10
N ILE A 73 7.96 4.73 -5.07
CA ILE A 73 7.67 3.30 -5.07
C ILE A 73 6.80 2.99 -3.86
N ALA A 74 5.64 2.39 -4.09
CA ALA A 74 4.73 1.92 -3.07
C ALA A 74 4.72 0.38 -3.06
N PHE A 75 5.17 -0.20 -1.97
CA PHE A 75 5.03 -1.63 -1.72
C PHE A 75 3.76 -1.85 -0.90
N TYR A 76 2.87 -2.72 -1.34
CA TYR A 76 1.61 -2.93 -0.66
C TYR A 76 1.38 -4.39 -0.29
N THR A 77 0.64 -4.58 0.80
CA THR A 77 0.12 -5.88 1.21
C THR A 77 -1.16 -5.69 2.01
N SER A 78 -1.82 -6.79 2.35
CA SER A 78 -2.98 -6.74 3.24
C SER A 78 -2.56 -6.21 4.61
N ARG A 79 -3.38 -5.32 5.18
CA ARG A 79 -3.17 -4.80 6.54
C ARG A 79 -3.18 -5.92 7.58
N GLU A 80 -3.96 -6.97 7.38
CA GLU A 80 -3.99 -8.15 8.26
C GLU A 80 -2.71 -8.99 8.20
N THR A 81 -1.88 -8.82 7.17
CA THR A 81 -0.58 -9.50 7.07
C THR A 81 0.51 -8.83 7.90
N VAL A 82 0.29 -7.57 8.30
CA VAL A 82 1.25 -6.78 9.07
C VAL A 82 0.73 -6.33 10.43
N CYS A 83 -0.58 -6.37 10.65
CA CYS A 83 -1.23 -5.97 11.88
C CYS A 83 -2.18 -7.06 12.37
N GLU A 84 -2.28 -7.21 13.69
CA GLU A 84 -3.26 -8.08 14.32
C GLU A 84 -4.59 -7.33 14.48
N ARG A 85 -5.66 -7.89 13.92
CA ARG A 85 -7.01 -7.32 14.05
C ARG A 85 -7.61 -7.72 15.40
N LYS A 86 -7.79 -6.75 16.30
CA LYS A 86 -8.36 -6.95 17.63
C LYS A 86 -9.80 -6.46 17.67
N LEU A 87 -10.71 -7.33 18.12
CA LEU A 87 -12.06 -6.93 18.45
C LEU A 87 -12.02 -6.11 19.74
N VAL A 88 -12.38 -4.83 19.67
CA VAL A 88 -12.33 -3.92 20.82
C VAL A 88 -13.71 -3.61 21.39
N GLY A 89 -14.78 -4.04 20.71
CA GLY A 89 -16.12 -3.92 21.23
C GLY A 89 -17.19 -4.18 20.19
N TYR A 90 -18.41 -3.78 20.53
CA TYR A 90 -19.57 -3.87 19.66
C TYR A 90 -20.32 -2.55 19.68
N LYS A 91 -20.72 -2.08 18.50
CA LYS A 91 -21.65 -0.97 18.35
C LYS A 91 -23.06 -1.54 18.22
N GLU A 92 -23.97 -1.10 19.07
CA GLU A 92 -25.39 -1.41 18.90
C GLU A 92 -25.98 -0.54 17.80
N ILE A 93 -26.62 -1.19 16.83
CA ILE A 93 -27.42 -0.54 15.80
C ILE A 93 -28.88 -0.79 16.15
N PRO A 94 -29.64 0.26 16.52
CA PRO A 94 -31.04 0.11 16.87
C PRO A 94 -31.87 -0.30 15.66
N ALA A 95 -33.01 -0.95 15.92
CA ALA A 95 -33.98 -1.27 14.88
C ALA A 95 -34.51 0.03 14.23
N ARG A 96 -34.76 -0.01 12.92
CA ARG A 96 -35.36 1.12 12.20
C ARG A 96 -36.41 0.62 11.21
N VAL A 97 -37.51 1.35 11.10
CA VAL A 97 -38.55 1.12 10.11
C VAL A 97 -38.31 2.08 8.95
N LEU A 98 -38.23 1.55 7.73
CA LEU A 98 -38.14 2.36 6.52
C LEU A 98 -39.53 2.49 5.92
N PRO A 99 -40.06 3.72 5.74
CA PRO A 99 -41.35 3.91 5.10
C PRO A 99 -41.22 3.58 3.61
N ALA A 100 -41.97 2.58 3.15
CA ALA A 100 -42.12 2.16 1.76
C ALA A 100 -43.54 1.62 1.54
N THR A 101 -43.90 1.30 0.29
CA THR A 101 -45.23 0.75 -0.07
C THR A 101 -45.57 -0.52 0.72
N GLU A 102 -44.55 -1.27 1.15
CA GLU A 102 -44.60 -2.26 2.22
C GLU A 102 -43.62 -1.83 3.31
N GLU A 103 -44.02 -1.85 4.59
CA GLU A 103 -43.13 -1.49 5.70
C GLU A 103 -41.94 -2.45 5.79
N MET A 104 -40.71 -1.92 5.70
CA MET A 104 -39.50 -2.72 5.86
C MET A 104 -38.89 -2.46 7.24
N VAL A 105 -38.94 -3.48 8.11
CA VAL A 105 -38.34 -3.45 9.45
C VAL A 105 -36.90 -3.96 9.37
N ILE A 106 -35.95 -3.10 9.71
CA ILE A 106 -34.55 -3.49 9.91
C ILE A 106 -34.37 -3.79 11.40
N PRO A 107 -34.09 -5.06 11.80
CA PRO A 107 -33.94 -5.42 13.20
C PRO A 107 -32.67 -4.80 13.79
N ALA A 108 -32.66 -4.69 15.12
CA ALA A 108 -31.46 -4.27 15.85
C ALA A 108 -30.34 -5.31 15.64
N LYS A 109 -29.10 -4.85 15.50
CA LYS A 109 -27.93 -5.73 15.36
C LYS A 109 -26.72 -5.15 16.07
N GLN A 110 -25.81 -6.03 16.48
CA GLN A 110 -24.51 -5.65 16.98
C GLN A 110 -23.49 -5.70 15.85
N GLU A 111 -22.76 -4.62 15.63
CA GLU A 111 -21.64 -4.58 14.70
C GLU A 111 -20.32 -4.59 15.47
N PRO A 112 -19.41 -5.55 15.19
CA PRO A 112 -18.11 -5.59 15.85
C PRO A 112 -17.27 -4.37 15.47
N ILE A 113 -16.59 -3.78 16.46
CA ILE A 113 -15.60 -2.73 16.29
C ILE A 113 -14.22 -3.37 16.37
N TYR A 114 -13.41 -3.18 15.32
CA TYR A 114 -12.05 -3.70 15.26
C TYR A 114 -11.03 -2.57 15.29
N GLU A 115 -9.96 -2.77 16.05
CA GLU A 115 -8.72 -1.99 15.98
C GLU A 115 -7.59 -2.87 15.45
N TYR A 116 -6.56 -2.24 14.89
CA TYR A 116 -5.39 -2.94 14.35
C TYR A 116 -4.16 -2.64 15.21
N ASP A 117 -3.56 -3.68 15.77
CA ASP A 117 -2.29 -3.62 16.47
C ASP A 117 -1.16 -3.95 15.50
N CYS A 118 -0.49 -2.92 15.00
CA CYS A 118 0.61 -3.04 14.06
C CYS A 118 1.94 -3.02 14.81
N LYS A 119 2.47 -4.19 15.16
CA LYS A 119 3.80 -4.30 15.77
C LYS A 119 4.86 -3.69 14.84
N PRO A 120 6.00 -3.23 15.40
CA PRO A 120 7.15 -2.82 14.62
C PRO A 120 7.48 -3.83 13.49
N LEU A 121 7.41 -3.36 12.26
CA LEU A 121 7.80 -4.09 11.05
C LEU A 121 9.30 -3.99 10.80
N LEU A 122 9.94 -2.88 11.19
CA LEU A 122 11.35 -2.59 11.00
C LEU A 122 12.07 -2.54 12.34
N SER A 123 13.28 -3.09 12.40
CA SER A 123 14.11 -3.19 13.60
C SER A 123 14.58 -1.84 14.18
N GLN A 124 14.39 -0.73 13.46
CA GLN A 124 14.72 0.62 13.90
C GLN A 124 13.51 1.46 14.34
N GLU A 125 12.34 0.84 14.51
CA GLU A 125 11.20 1.53 15.11
C GLU A 125 11.43 1.70 16.60
N VAL A 126 11.95 2.86 16.99
CA VAL A 126 11.93 3.30 18.38
C VAL A 126 10.48 3.64 18.72
N ALA A 127 9.97 2.98 19.76
CA ALA A 127 8.62 3.15 20.31
C ALA A 127 8.35 4.57 20.82
#